data_AF-A0A7J9X7B2-F1
#
_entry.id   AF-A0A7J9X7B2-F1
#
_cell.length_a   1.000
_cell.length_b   1.000
_cell.length_c   1.000
_cell.angle_alpha   90.00
_cell.angle_beta   90.00
_cell.angle_gamma   90.00
#
_symmetry.space_group_name_H-M   'P 1'
#
loop_
_entity.id
_entity.type
_entity.pdbx_description
1 polymer ?
#
loop_
_entity_poly.entity_id
_entity_poly.type
_entity_poly.pdbx_seq_one_letter_code
_entity_poly.pdbx_strand_id
1 'polypeptide(L)'
;MTDQLTDRPQVETKDRAATEEADAIDLDQGMATADEVDATATLDQPVARDVPDTQPPEPADEAAQPAESAPKRRSEPADAAVADGAVAPSEAALPALVERSTGRDAHLDNVKFVAIALVVVGHLWGPMLAWSQTLLAAYLLLYTVHMPIFVLLSGYFSRHFTASPRQARSLVRSVVAPYLIVETGFCLFRYFGDDQQLEFALQDPWWVTWFLVTLFFWRLSAPLWRVVRFPIVLAVAISLAAGSQQLTETFELGRLLQYLPFFVLGMSLRREHFEWLRTRWARIAAVPVLAGAFYLAYVFAPMVSVEWVYWRLGNDELDVTYPVFAGVKLLQLAATVLVIAAVIALVPTRRLPILTAFGAVSMFAYLLHGFVAKGAEWWGFYDHPFIHTHLGIAVVTLGSVALTFVLCSPPVQVLFSWAVQPKLDGWMRGGAADR
;
A
#
# COMPACT_ATOMS: atom_id res chain seq x y z
N MET A 1 5.48 -52.88 -65.91
CA MET A 1 6.65 -52.42 -66.68
C MET A 1 7.03 -51.06 -66.09
N THR A 2 7.71 -51.12 -64.94
CA THR A 2 9.12 -50.68 -64.73
C THR A 2 9.09 -49.22 -64.24
N ASP A 3 8.97 -48.99 -62.93
CA ASP A 3 10.07 -48.95 -61.93
C ASP A 3 10.90 -47.66 -62.06
N GLN A 4 10.84 -46.79 -61.04
CA GLN A 4 12.00 -46.41 -60.23
C GLN A 4 11.60 -45.51 -59.05
N LEU A 5 12.04 -45.96 -57.88
CA LEU A 5 12.07 -45.26 -56.60
C LEU A 5 12.86 -43.96 -56.68
N THR A 6 12.44 -42.96 -55.90
CA THR A 6 13.43 -42.16 -55.16
C THR A 6 12.87 -41.80 -53.79
N ASP A 7 13.52 -42.40 -52.81
CA ASP A 7 13.41 -42.22 -51.37
C ASP A 7 13.87 -40.80 -50.99
N ARG A 8 13.09 -40.09 -50.17
CA ARG A 8 13.55 -38.90 -49.43
C ARG A 8 12.92 -38.89 -48.03
N PRO A 9 13.71 -38.63 -46.97
CA PRO A 9 13.26 -38.76 -45.59
C PRO A 9 12.41 -37.56 -45.14
N GLN A 10 11.36 -37.86 -44.38
CA GLN A 10 10.58 -36.92 -43.57
C GLN A 10 11.40 -36.50 -42.33
N VAL A 11 12.34 -35.57 -42.48
CA VAL A 11 13.01 -34.89 -41.36
C VAL A 11 13.34 -33.46 -41.78
N GLU A 12 12.37 -32.55 -41.85
CA GLU A 12 12.68 -31.11 -42.03
C GLU A 12 11.50 -30.14 -41.75
N THR A 13 10.59 -30.49 -40.85
CA THR A 13 9.50 -29.58 -40.42
C THR A 13 9.48 -29.30 -38.92
N LYS A 14 10.40 -29.89 -38.13
CA LYS A 14 10.50 -29.63 -36.69
C LYS A 14 11.59 -28.64 -36.31
N ASP A 15 12.67 -28.54 -37.09
CA ASP A 15 13.76 -27.59 -36.81
C ASP A 15 13.49 -26.16 -37.28
N ARG A 16 12.58 -25.97 -38.25
CA ARG A 16 12.22 -24.62 -38.72
C ARG A 16 11.29 -23.88 -37.75
N ALA A 17 10.49 -24.61 -36.97
CA ALA A 17 9.67 -24.04 -35.89
C ALA A 17 10.50 -23.71 -34.64
N ALA A 18 11.58 -24.47 -34.38
CA ALA A 18 12.48 -24.21 -33.26
C ALA A 18 13.46 -23.05 -33.51
N THR A 19 13.68 -22.66 -34.78
CA THR A 19 14.59 -21.55 -35.12
C THR A 19 13.86 -20.19 -35.15
N GLU A 20 12.55 -20.15 -35.45
CA GLU A 20 11.75 -18.91 -35.33
C GLU A 20 11.33 -18.60 -33.87
N GLU A 21 11.29 -19.61 -32.99
CA GLU A 21 11.02 -19.42 -31.56
C GLU A 21 12.27 -18.97 -30.77
N ALA A 22 13.48 -19.13 -31.35
CA ALA A 22 14.74 -18.65 -30.77
C ALA A 22 15.06 -17.18 -31.13
N ASP A 23 14.64 -16.69 -32.30
CA ASP A 23 14.89 -15.30 -32.74
C ASP A 23 13.88 -14.28 -32.15
N ALA A 24 12.79 -14.74 -31.54
CA ALA A 24 11.82 -13.86 -30.87
C ALA A 24 12.13 -13.62 -29.38
N ILE A 25 13.09 -14.36 -28.80
CA ILE A 25 13.47 -14.26 -27.39
C ILE A 25 14.71 -13.35 -27.20
N ASP A 26 15.38 -12.94 -28.28
CA ASP A 26 16.69 -12.26 -28.24
C ASP A 26 16.62 -10.74 -28.53
N LEU A 27 15.49 -10.07 -28.24
CA LEU A 27 15.33 -8.61 -28.42
C LEU A 27 15.28 -7.80 -27.12
N ASP A 28 15.57 -8.38 -25.96
CA ASP A 28 15.58 -7.65 -24.67
C ASP A 28 16.91 -7.68 -23.92
N GLN A 29 17.98 -8.25 -24.50
CA GLN A 29 19.29 -8.28 -23.83
C GLN A 29 20.42 -7.83 -24.76
N GLY A 30 20.60 -6.50 -24.85
CA GLY A 30 21.66 -5.85 -25.61
C GLY A 30 22.69 -5.13 -24.73
N MET A 31 23.68 -5.90 -24.26
CA MET A 31 25.11 -5.57 -24.10
C MET A 31 25.58 -4.21 -23.54
N ALA A 32 26.32 -4.29 -22.42
CA ALA A 32 27.55 -3.52 -22.25
C ALA A 32 28.64 -4.46 -21.71
N THR A 33 29.62 -4.71 -22.58
CA THR A 33 30.85 -5.46 -22.32
C THR A 33 31.79 -4.69 -21.39
N ALA A 34 32.49 -5.46 -20.57
CA ALA A 34 33.53 -5.03 -19.65
C ALA A 34 34.67 -4.28 -20.34
N ASP A 35 35.21 -3.29 -19.62
CA ASP A 35 36.60 -2.87 -19.74
C ASP A 35 37.21 -2.79 -18.33
N GLU A 36 38.42 -3.31 -18.26
CA GLU A 36 39.22 -3.71 -17.10
C GLU A 36 40.13 -2.56 -16.66
N VAL A 37 40.12 -2.15 -15.38
CA VAL A 37 41.31 -1.51 -14.75
C VAL A 37 41.41 -1.87 -13.27
N ASP A 38 42.49 -2.60 -13.01
CA ASP A 38 43.16 -2.96 -11.76
C ASP A 38 43.56 -1.74 -10.91
N ALA A 39 43.39 -1.83 -9.57
CA ALA A 39 44.27 -1.17 -8.59
C ALA A 39 43.95 -1.59 -7.15
N THR A 40 44.76 -2.51 -6.66
CA THR A 40 45.07 -2.88 -5.26
C THR A 40 45.46 -1.71 -4.34
N ALA A 41 45.07 -1.76 -3.05
CA ALA A 41 45.85 -1.41 -1.84
C ALA A 41 44.93 -1.49 -0.59
N THR A 42 44.84 -2.63 0.12
CA THR A 42 45.66 -3.03 1.28
C THR A 42 46.25 -1.87 2.09
N LEU A 43 45.71 -1.62 3.29
CA LEU A 43 46.51 -1.36 4.50
C LEU A 43 45.76 -1.83 5.76
N ASP A 44 46.47 -2.66 6.51
CA ASP A 44 46.18 -3.34 7.76
C ASP A 44 46.20 -2.37 8.97
N GLN A 45 45.22 -2.54 9.89
CA GLN A 45 45.35 -2.75 11.37
C GLN A 45 46.27 -1.86 12.27
N PRO A 46 46.21 -1.99 13.62
CA PRO A 46 45.11 -1.85 14.59
C PRO A 46 45.59 -1.02 15.83
N VAL A 47 45.10 -1.33 17.05
CA VAL A 47 45.58 -0.97 18.43
C VAL A 47 44.57 -0.08 19.20
N ALA A 48 43.70 -0.67 20.04
CA ALA A 48 43.84 -1.04 21.48
C ALA A 48 43.64 0.16 22.43
N ARG A 49 42.55 0.18 23.22
CA ARG A 49 42.37 -0.32 24.61
C ARG A 49 42.46 0.82 25.62
N ASP A 50 41.38 1.07 26.36
CA ASP A 50 41.36 0.87 27.82
C ASP A 50 40.04 1.31 28.46
N VAL A 51 39.56 0.44 29.35
CA VAL A 51 38.47 0.61 30.33
C VAL A 51 39.17 0.53 31.71
N PRO A 52 38.72 1.26 32.73
CA PRO A 52 38.14 0.54 33.88
C PRO A 52 36.92 1.19 34.54
N ASP A 53 36.17 0.31 35.20
CA ASP A 53 34.99 0.44 36.04
C ASP A 53 34.98 1.57 37.08
N THR A 54 33.76 2.00 37.45
CA THR A 54 33.31 2.00 38.86
C THR A 54 31.78 2.15 38.96
N GLN A 55 31.18 1.36 39.85
CA GLN A 55 29.75 1.28 40.19
C GLN A 55 29.58 1.67 41.70
N PRO A 56 28.36 1.67 42.29
CA PRO A 56 27.53 2.82 42.69
C PRO A 56 27.51 3.10 44.22
N PRO A 57 26.64 4.01 44.73
CA PRO A 57 25.48 3.52 45.50
C PRO A 57 24.17 4.35 45.44
N GLU A 58 23.06 3.69 45.79
CA GLU A 58 21.68 4.14 46.18
C GLU A 58 21.62 4.52 47.69
N PRO A 59 20.47 4.72 48.40
CA PRO A 59 19.12 5.28 48.10
C PRO A 59 18.59 6.26 49.20
N ALA A 60 17.40 6.86 49.03
CA ALA A 60 16.36 7.17 50.06
C ALA A 60 15.20 7.96 49.39
N ASP A 61 13.98 7.44 49.26
CA ASP A 61 12.90 7.26 50.26
C ASP A 61 12.14 8.58 50.55
N GLU A 62 10.81 8.59 50.33
CA GLU A 62 9.79 9.02 51.30
C GLU A 62 8.41 9.29 50.63
N ALA A 63 7.38 8.74 51.28
CA ALA A 63 5.98 8.68 50.90
C ALA A 63 5.16 9.89 51.38
N ALA A 64 3.95 10.10 50.80
CA ALA A 64 2.69 10.35 51.52
C ALA A 64 1.56 10.91 50.61
N GLN A 65 0.46 10.16 50.50
CA GLN A 65 -0.91 10.71 50.43
C GLN A 65 -1.50 10.62 51.86
N PRO A 66 -2.62 11.30 52.23
CA PRO A 66 -3.96 10.78 51.87
C PRO A 66 -5.13 11.80 51.81
N ALA A 67 -6.29 11.23 51.42
CA ALA A 67 -7.68 11.60 51.80
C ALA A 67 -8.33 12.81 51.11
N GLU A 68 -9.64 12.90 50.85
CA GLU A 68 -10.82 12.02 50.82
C GLU A 68 -12.00 12.94 50.39
N SER A 69 -13.09 12.36 49.86
CA SER A 69 -14.48 12.88 49.85
C SER A 69 -15.18 13.12 48.49
N ALA A 70 -16.03 12.15 48.15
CA ALA A 70 -17.32 12.28 47.47
C ALA A 70 -18.38 11.72 48.47
N PRO A 71 -19.74 11.77 48.28
CA PRO A 71 -20.48 12.01 47.03
C PRO A 71 -21.78 12.85 47.18
N LYS A 72 -22.41 13.23 46.05
CA LYS A 72 -23.85 13.55 46.02
C LYS A 72 -24.51 12.93 44.79
N ARG A 73 -25.54 12.14 45.06
CA ARG A 73 -26.42 11.39 44.14
C ARG A 73 -27.82 12.03 44.21
N ARG A 74 -28.46 12.25 43.06
CA ARG A 74 -29.92 12.41 42.79
C ARG A 74 -30.05 12.88 41.33
N SER A 75 -30.99 12.47 40.48
CA SER A 75 -32.12 11.53 40.53
C SER A 75 -32.71 11.53 39.11
N GLU A 76 -33.00 10.37 38.54
CA GLU A 76 -33.92 10.23 37.39
C GLU A 76 -35.38 10.41 37.85
N PRO A 77 -36.29 10.66 36.89
CA PRO A 77 -37.51 9.87 36.87
C PRO A 77 -37.82 9.26 35.50
N ALA A 78 -38.55 8.14 35.58
CA ALA A 78 -38.99 7.25 34.51
C ALA A 78 -40.30 7.67 33.81
N ASP A 79 -40.51 7.03 32.66
CA ASP A 79 -41.77 6.63 31.97
C ASP A 79 -42.83 7.65 31.53
N ALA A 80 -43.06 7.66 30.20
CA ALA A 80 -44.40 7.64 29.60
C ALA A 80 -44.35 7.17 28.13
N ALA A 81 -45.06 6.09 27.83
CA ALA A 81 -45.41 5.64 26.48
C ALA A 81 -46.57 6.47 25.90
N VAL A 82 -46.70 6.55 24.55
CA VAL A 82 -47.94 6.39 23.74
C VAL A 82 -47.69 6.66 22.23
N ALA A 83 -48.10 5.66 21.43
CA ALA A 83 -48.68 5.60 20.08
C ALA A 83 -48.23 6.50 18.89
N ASP A 84 -47.83 5.77 17.83
CA ASP A 84 -48.28 5.75 16.43
C ASP A 84 -48.40 7.05 15.59
N GLY A 85 -47.75 7.03 14.43
CA GLY A 85 -47.79 8.09 13.43
C GLY A 85 -46.76 7.87 12.33
N ALA A 86 -47.20 7.31 11.20
CA ALA A 86 -46.43 7.19 9.98
C ALA A 86 -45.88 8.56 9.52
N VAL A 87 -44.57 8.68 9.35
CA VAL A 87 -43.92 9.85 8.76
C VAL A 87 -42.94 9.39 7.68
N ALA A 88 -43.11 9.99 6.49
CA ALA A 88 -42.30 9.85 5.29
C ALA A 88 -40.78 9.94 5.55
N PRO A 89 -39.92 9.38 4.69
CA PRO A 89 -38.47 9.37 4.92
C PRO A 89 -37.92 10.80 4.86
N SER A 90 -37.63 11.35 6.03
CA SER A 90 -37.07 12.70 6.20
C SER A 90 -35.60 12.76 5.73
N GLU A 91 -35.27 13.83 5.00
CA GLU A 91 -33.93 14.31 4.60
C GLU A 91 -32.87 14.36 5.74
N ALA A 92 -33.28 14.09 6.98
CA ALA A 92 -32.43 14.01 8.17
C ALA A 92 -31.49 12.79 8.23
N ALA A 93 -31.55 11.86 7.28
CA ALA A 93 -30.62 10.71 7.24
C ALA A 93 -29.16 11.10 6.92
N LEU A 94 -28.94 12.22 6.23
CA LEU A 94 -27.61 12.74 5.91
C LEU A 94 -26.86 13.32 7.13
N PRO A 95 -27.45 14.18 7.98
CA PRO A 95 -26.78 14.66 9.20
C PRO A 95 -26.56 13.56 10.26
N ALA A 96 -27.41 12.52 10.32
CA ALA A 96 -27.24 11.40 11.26
C ALA A 96 -26.04 10.46 10.93
N LEU A 97 -25.52 10.52 9.70
CA LEU A 97 -24.24 9.90 9.32
C LEU A 97 -23.03 10.76 9.74
N VAL A 98 -23.24 12.07 9.92
CA VAL A 98 -22.20 13.07 10.22
C VAL A 98 -21.94 13.19 11.73
N GLU A 99 -22.97 13.05 12.57
CA GLU A 99 -22.84 13.21 14.04
C GLU A 99 -22.28 11.99 14.79
N ARG A 100 -22.22 10.79 14.18
CA ARG A 100 -21.79 9.55 14.87
C ARG A 100 -20.30 9.42 15.20
N SER A 101 -19.53 10.52 15.20
CA SER A 101 -18.05 10.48 15.13
C SER A 101 -17.31 11.24 16.23
N THR A 102 -17.83 11.30 17.46
CA THR A 102 -17.12 11.89 18.62
C THR A 102 -15.82 11.17 19.01
N GLY A 103 -15.47 10.05 18.34
CA GLY A 103 -14.18 9.35 18.48
C GLY A 103 -13.36 9.17 17.20
N ARG A 104 -13.79 9.74 16.06
CA ARG A 104 -13.11 9.57 14.76
C ARG A 104 -12.15 10.73 14.48
N ASP A 105 -10.90 10.38 14.16
CA ASP A 105 -9.85 11.37 13.85
C ASP A 105 -9.95 11.81 12.39
N ALA A 106 -10.44 13.04 12.19
CA ALA A 106 -10.66 13.61 10.87
C ALA A 106 -9.39 13.83 10.07
N HIS A 107 -8.25 14.08 10.74
CA HIS A 107 -6.97 14.23 10.06
C HIS A 107 -6.56 12.90 9.42
N LEU A 108 -6.72 11.78 10.13
CA LEU A 108 -6.42 10.46 9.57
C LEU A 108 -7.35 10.08 8.40
N ASP A 109 -8.63 10.48 8.44
CA ASP A 109 -9.52 10.28 7.29
C ASP A 109 -9.09 11.15 6.10
N ASN A 110 -8.73 12.41 6.32
CA ASN A 110 -8.20 13.27 5.26
C ASN A 110 -6.92 12.68 4.64
N VAL A 111 -6.03 12.12 5.47
CA VAL A 111 -4.80 11.44 4.99
C VAL A 111 -5.16 10.25 4.13
N LYS A 112 -6.12 9.40 4.55
CA LYS A 112 -6.58 8.27 3.73
C LYS A 112 -7.14 8.73 2.39
N PHE A 113 -7.89 9.85 2.36
CA PHE A 113 -8.42 10.38 1.11
C PHE A 113 -7.31 10.85 0.17
N VAL A 114 -6.34 11.61 0.68
CA VAL A 114 -5.19 12.07 -0.12
C VAL A 114 -4.37 10.88 -0.61
N ALA A 115 -4.11 9.90 0.26
CA ALA A 115 -3.40 8.68 -0.12
C ALA A 115 -4.13 7.92 -1.22
N ILE A 116 -5.46 7.76 -1.16
CA ILE A 116 -6.18 7.03 -2.21
C ILE A 116 -6.20 7.81 -3.52
N ALA A 117 -6.31 9.14 -3.48
CA ALA A 117 -6.20 9.96 -4.69
C ALA A 117 -4.83 9.79 -5.35
N LEU A 118 -3.74 9.74 -4.56
CA LEU A 118 -2.40 9.48 -5.08
C LEU A 118 -2.30 8.08 -5.72
N VAL A 119 -2.90 7.05 -5.12
CA VAL A 119 -2.94 5.70 -5.73
C VAL A 119 -3.62 5.74 -7.09
N VAL A 120 -4.77 6.40 -7.21
CA VAL A 120 -5.50 6.49 -8.49
C VAL A 120 -4.66 7.23 -9.53
N VAL A 121 -4.12 8.41 -9.18
CA VAL A 121 -3.22 9.18 -10.06
C VAL A 121 -2.02 8.34 -10.51
N GLY A 122 -1.38 7.62 -9.59
CA GLY A 122 -0.23 6.77 -9.89
C GLY A 122 -0.55 5.68 -10.90
N HIS A 123 -1.70 5.01 -10.79
CA HIS A 123 -2.08 3.96 -11.73
C HIS A 123 -2.45 4.51 -13.12
N LEU A 124 -3.08 5.69 -13.21
CA LEU A 124 -3.37 6.31 -14.50
C LEU A 124 -2.13 6.97 -15.15
N TRP A 125 -1.07 7.26 -14.39
CA TRP A 125 0.21 7.70 -14.94
C TRP A 125 1.09 6.56 -15.47
N GLY A 126 0.91 5.33 -14.97
CA GLY A 126 1.76 4.18 -15.30
C GLY A 126 1.98 3.95 -16.80
N PRO A 127 0.93 3.98 -17.65
CA PRO A 127 1.08 3.82 -19.10
C PRO A 127 1.76 5.00 -19.82
N MET A 128 2.03 6.10 -19.11
CA MET A 128 2.49 7.37 -19.71
C MET A 128 3.94 7.73 -19.35
N LEU A 129 4.66 6.89 -18.60
CA LEU A 129 5.95 7.26 -17.99
C LEU A 129 7.06 7.59 -18.98
N ALA A 130 7.08 6.92 -20.14
CA ALA A 130 8.11 7.12 -21.16
C ALA A 130 8.11 8.52 -21.80
N TRP A 131 7.02 9.27 -21.67
CA TRP A 131 6.82 10.53 -22.38
C TRP A 131 7.48 11.75 -21.73
N SER A 132 7.74 11.70 -20.42
CA SER A 132 8.26 12.86 -19.70
C SER A 132 9.08 12.44 -18.49
N GLN A 133 10.34 12.88 -18.44
CA GLN A 133 11.18 12.73 -17.24
C GLN A 133 10.53 13.36 -16.00
N THR A 134 9.83 14.49 -16.16
CA THR A 134 9.09 15.13 -15.06
C THR A 134 7.97 14.22 -14.54
N LEU A 135 7.26 13.54 -15.44
CA LEU A 135 6.22 12.57 -15.06
C LEU A 135 6.82 11.34 -14.39
N LEU A 136 7.91 10.80 -14.94
CA LEU A 136 8.66 9.69 -14.33
C LEU A 136 9.15 10.05 -12.92
N ALA A 137 9.73 11.23 -12.74
CA ALA A 137 10.17 11.73 -11.44
C ALA A 137 9.01 11.88 -10.44
N ALA A 138 7.89 12.46 -10.89
CA ALA A 138 6.68 12.59 -10.08
C ALA A 138 6.12 11.20 -9.71
N TYR A 139 6.17 10.25 -10.64
CA TYR A 139 5.76 8.88 -10.43
C TYR A 139 6.65 8.16 -9.42
N LEU A 140 7.98 8.26 -9.51
CA LEU A 140 8.91 7.68 -8.54
C LEU A 140 8.67 8.22 -7.12
N LEU A 141 8.48 9.55 -6.99
CA LEU A 141 8.14 10.16 -5.70
C LEU A 141 6.78 9.69 -5.18
N LEU A 142 5.76 9.65 -6.04
CA LEU A 142 4.44 9.16 -5.70
C LEU A 142 4.49 7.69 -5.25
N TYR A 143 5.24 6.86 -5.97
CA TYR A 143 5.37 5.44 -5.69
C TYR A 143 6.11 5.17 -4.38
N THR A 144 7.04 6.06 -4.01
CA THR A 144 7.71 6.07 -2.72
C THR A 144 6.75 6.26 -1.54
N VAL A 145 5.58 6.90 -1.71
CA VAL A 145 4.68 7.25 -0.59
C VAL A 145 3.32 6.56 -0.62
N HIS A 146 2.71 6.37 -1.80
CA HIS A 146 1.28 6.01 -1.92
C HIS A 146 0.90 4.68 -1.24
N MET A 147 1.67 3.61 -1.41
CA MET A 147 1.44 2.34 -0.70
C MET A 147 2.05 2.33 0.70
N PRO A 148 3.30 2.78 0.91
CA PRO A 148 3.88 2.85 2.26
C PRO A 148 3.03 3.60 3.29
N ILE A 149 2.36 4.69 2.90
CA ILE A 149 1.44 5.40 3.81
C ILE A 149 0.22 4.55 4.18
N PHE A 150 -0.37 3.78 3.24
CA PHE A 150 -1.46 2.86 3.52
C PHE A 150 -1.03 1.68 4.39
N VAL A 151 0.18 1.15 4.17
CA VAL A 151 0.76 0.09 4.99
C VAL A 151 0.97 0.60 6.42
N LEU A 152 1.53 1.81 6.59
CA LEU A 152 1.74 2.44 7.89
C LEU A 152 0.42 2.72 8.62
N LEU A 153 -0.58 3.27 7.93
CA LEU A 153 -1.90 3.50 8.51
C LEU A 153 -2.59 2.19 8.88
N SER A 154 -2.48 1.15 8.06
CA SER A 154 -3.00 -0.18 8.35
C SER A 154 -2.37 -0.77 9.61
N GLY A 155 -1.06 -0.60 9.79
CA GLY A 155 -0.35 -0.95 11.02
C GLY A 155 -0.89 -0.18 12.23
N TYR A 156 -1.04 1.13 12.11
CA TYR A 156 -1.58 1.99 13.16
C TYR A 156 -2.97 1.57 13.64
N PHE A 157 -3.87 1.21 12.72
CA PHE A 157 -5.21 0.70 13.07
C PHE A 157 -5.21 -0.75 13.57
N SER A 158 -4.12 -1.49 13.37
CA SER A 158 -3.99 -2.90 13.77
C SER A 158 -3.30 -3.11 15.13
N ARG A 159 -2.78 -2.04 15.76
CA ARG A 159 -2.05 -2.13 17.04
C ARG A 159 -2.81 -2.77 18.21
N HIS A 160 -4.15 -2.81 18.15
CA HIS A 160 -5.01 -3.44 19.16
C HIS A 160 -5.63 -4.76 18.68
N PHE A 161 -5.14 -5.33 17.59
CA PHE A 161 -5.59 -6.62 17.07
C PHE A 161 -5.02 -7.76 17.92
N THR A 162 -5.91 -8.59 18.47
CA THR A 162 -5.64 -9.75 19.32
C THR A 162 -6.12 -11.06 18.70
N ALA A 163 -6.59 -11.04 17.45
CA ALA A 163 -7.19 -12.18 16.78
C ALA A 163 -8.42 -12.78 17.50
N SER A 164 -9.13 -11.97 18.30
CA SER A 164 -10.39 -12.41 18.93
C SER A 164 -11.44 -12.79 17.88
N PRO A 165 -12.43 -13.66 18.19
CA PRO A 165 -13.45 -14.08 17.22
C PRO A 165 -14.20 -12.92 16.55
N ARG A 166 -14.41 -11.80 17.27
CA ARG A 166 -15.00 -10.57 16.71
C ARG A 166 -14.08 -9.92 15.69
N GLN A 167 -12.79 -9.80 15.99
CA GLN A 167 -11.81 -9.19 15.10
C GLN A 167 -11.51 -10.09 13.89
N ALA A 168 -11.46 -11.41 14.05
CA ALA A 168 -11.34 -12.37 12.96
C ALA A 168 -12.52 -12.27 11.98
N ARG A 169 -13.76 -12.21 12.48
CA ARG A 169 -14.95 -11.96 11.64
C ARG A 169 -14.87 -10.63 10.90
N SER A 170 -14.41 -9.58 11.57
CA SER A 170 -14.17 -8.28 10.93
C SER A 170 -13.11 -8.35 9.84
N LEU A 171 -12.02 -9.09 10.06
CA LEU A 171 -10.95 -9.28 9.07
C LEU A 171 -11.47 -10.02 7.83
N VAL A 172 -12.24 -11.09 8.02
CA VAL A 172 -12.87 -11.80 6.91
C VAL A 172 -13.80 -10.87 6.12
N ARG A 173 -14.67 -10.13 6.82
CA ARG A 173 -15.64 -9.23 6.19
C ARG A 173 -15.01 -8.04 5.46
N SER A 174 -13.93 -7.48 6.01
CA SER A 174 -13.34 -6.23 5.50
C SER A 174 -12.14 -6.44 4.58
N VAL A 175 -11.60 -7.65 4.49
CA VAL A 175 -10.39 -7.95 3.70
C VAL A 175 -10.61 -9.19 2.83
N VAL A 176 -10.87 -10.35 3.44
CA VAL A 176 -10.94 -11.62 2.69
C VAL A 176 -12.11 -11.64 1.70
N ALA A 177 -13.32 -11.29 2.14
CA ALA A 177 -14.47 -11.32 1.25
C ALA A 177 -14.39 -10.27 0.12
N PRO A 178 -14.01 -9.00 0.38
CA PRO A 178 -13.73 -8.05 -0.69
C PRO A 178 -12.64 -8.54 -1.65
N TYR A 179 -11.57 -9.17 -1.15
CA TYR A 179 -10.53 -9.76 -1.98
C TYR A 179 -11.11 -10.80 -2.94
N LEU A 180 -11.81 -11.80 -2.42
CA LEU A 180 -12.39 -12.86 -3.25
C LEU A 180 -13.36 -12.32 -4.31
N ILE A 181 -14.21 -11.36 -3.95
CA ILE A 181 -15.20 -10.79 -4.86
C ILE A 181 -14.51 -9.96 -5.95
N VAL A 182 -13.57 -9.09 -5.58
CA VAL A 182 -12.89 -8.20 -6.52
C VAL A 182 -11.92 -8.96 -7.42
N GLU A 183 -11.18 -9.93 -6.88
CA GLU A 183 -10.32 -10.82 -7.66
C GLU A 183 -11.12 -11.59 -8.72
N THR A 184 -12.26 -12.16 -8.32
CA THR A 184 -13.18 -12.81 -9.26
C THR A 184 -13.68 -11.82 -10.31
N GLY A 185 -14.03 -10.60 -9.90
CA GLY A 185 -14.42 -9.53 -10.80
C GLY A 185 -13.32 -9.21 -11.82
N PHE A 186 -12.06 -9.16 -11.40
CA PHE A 186 -10.92 -8.93 -12.28
C PHE A 186 -10.67 -10.08 -13.24
N CYS A 187 -10.76 -11.33 -12.77
CA CYS A 187 -10.65 -12.49 -13.65
C CYS A 187 -11.70 -12.46 -14.75
N LEU A 188 -12.96 -12.13 -14.41
CA LEU A 188 -14.02 -11.96 -15.39
C LEU A 188 -13.78 -10.76 -16.30
N PHE A 189 -13.33 -9.64 -15.74
CA PHE A 189 -13.05 -8.42 -16.52
C PHE A 189 -11.95 -8.67 -17.56
N ARG A 190 -10.86 -9.37 -17.18
CA ARG A 190 -9.80 -9.81 -18.10
C ARG A 190 -10.34 -10.76 -19.16
N TYR A 191 -11.15 -11.74 -18.76
CA TYR A 191 -11.78 -12.70 -19.68
C TYR A 191 -12.60 -12.02 -20.80
N PHE A 192 -13.35 -10.97 -20.46
CA PHE A 192 -14.18 -10.25 -21.44
C PHE A 192 -13.44 -9.12 -22.16
N GLY A 193 -12.31 -8.63 -21.62
CA GLY A 193 -11.66 -7.41 -22.07
C GLY A 193 -10.42 -7.64 -22.95
N ASP A 194 -9.61 -8.65 -22.65
CA ASP A 194 -8.25 -8.78 -23.19
C ASP A 194 -7.91 -10.23 -23.54
N ASP A 195 -8.06 -11.14 -22.56
CA ASP A 195 -7.51 -12.49 -22.62
C ASP A 195 -8.63 -13.51 -22.54
N GLN A 196 -8.87 -14.31 -23.58
CA GLN A 196 -9.97 -15.30 -23.61
C GLN A 196 -9.72 -16.54 -22.73
N GLN A 197 -8.70 -16.50 -21.86
CA GLN A 197 -8.38 -17.56 -20.92
C GLN A 197 -8.80 -17.19 -19.50
N LEU A 198 -9.67 -18.03 -18.90
CA LEU A 198 -10.10 -17.85 -17.53
C LEU A 198 -9.11 -18.54 -16.58
N GLU A 199 -8.04 -17.85 -16.24
CA GLU A 199 -7.10 -18.32 -15.21
C GLU A 199 -7.49 -17.70 -13.86
N PHE A 200 -7.98 -18.54 -12.96
CA PHE A 200 -8.34 -18.13 -11.60
C PHE A 200 -7.27 -18.60 -10.63
N ALA A 201 -6.33 -17.71 -10.28
CA ALA A 201 -5.25 -17.98 -9.33
C ALA A 201 -5.42 -17.12 -8.07
N LEU A 202 -6.10 -17.66 -7.05
CA LEU A 202 -6.27 -17.00 -5.75
C LEU A 202 -4.95 -16.72 -5.03
N GLN A 203 -3.90 -17.42 -5.40
CA GLN A 203 -2.59 -17.26 -4.80
C GLN A 203 -1.78 -16.16 -5.48
N ASP A 204 -2.14 -15.73 -6.69
CA ASP A 204 -1.38 -14.75 -7.47
C ASP A 204 -2.29 -13.52 -7.72
N PRO A 205 -2.46 -12.66 -6.70
CA PRO A 205 -3.45 -11.59 -6.74
C PRO A 205 -3.16 -10.58 -7.84
N TRP A 206 -4.15 -10.28 -8.69
CA TRP A 206 -3.92 -9.41 -9.83
C TRP A 206 -3.88 -7.91 -9.47
N TRP A 207 -2.73 -7.30 -9.76
CA TRP A 207 -2.47 -5.87 -9.86
C TRP A 207 -2.77 -4.99 -8.64
N VAL A 208 -4.02 -4.72 -8.28
CA VAL A 208 -4.34 -3.91 -7.08
C VAL A 208 -4.65 -4.78 -5.87
N THR A 209 -5.12 -6.02 -6.07
CA THR A 209 -5.63 -6.88 -4.99
C THR A 209 -4.54 -7.45 -4.07
N TRP A 210 -3.26 -7.38 -4.47
CA TRP A 210 -2.12 -7.79 -3.65
C TRP A 210 -2.16 -7.18 -2.25
N PHE A 211 -2.58 -5.92 -2.13
CA PHE A 211 -2.56 -5.23 -0.85
C PHE A 211 -3.61 -5.79 0.12
N LEU A 212 -4.73 -6.36 -0.35
CA LEU A 212 -5.66 -7.07 0.54
C LEU A 212 -5.07 -8.38 1.06
N VAL A 213 -4.42 -9.16 0.19
CA VAL A 213 -3.76 -10.42 0.57
C VAL A 213 -2.66 -10.14 1.59
N THR A 214 -1.79 -9.17 1.31
CA THR A 214 -0.72 -8.79 2.24
C THR A 214 -1.25 -8.20 3.54
N LEU A 215 -2.28 -7.35 3.47
CA LEU A 215 -2.96 -6.81 4.67
C LEU A 215 -3.55 -7.91 5.55
N PHE A 216 -4.09 -8.98 4.97
CA PHE A 216 -4.56 -10.13 5.72
C PHE A 216 -3.44 -10.75 6.55
N PHE A 217 -2.30 -11.06 5.94
CA PHE A 217 -1.14 -11.63 6.63
C PHE A 217 -0.53 -10.68 7.67
N TRP A 218 -0.37 -9.40 7.33
CA TRP A 218 0.13 -8.41 8.29
C TRP A 218 -0.77 -8.29 9.52
N ARG A 219 -2.09 -8.19 9.34
CA ARG A 219 -3.04 -8.14 10.46
C ARG A 219 -3.02 -9.41 11.28
N LEU A 220 -2.90 -10.58 10.65
CA LEU A 220 -2.76 -11.85 11.35
C LEU A 220 -1.47 -11.90 12.19
N SER A 221 -0.38 -11.32 11.69
CA SER A 221 0.90 -11.23 12.39
C SER A 221 0.93 -10.21 13.55
N ALA A 222 -0.02 -9.26 13.58
CA ALA A 222 -0.04 -8.15 14.55
C ALA A 222 0.17 -8.56 16.03
N PRO A 223 -0.40 -9.66 16.54
CA PRO A 223 -0.15 -10.10 17.92
C PRO A 223 1.31 -10.44 18.23
N LEU A 224 2.06 -10.96 17.23
CA LEU A 224 3.45 -11.37 17.40
C LEU A 224 4.37 -10.18 17.63
N TRP A 225 4.12 -9.07 16.94
CA TRP A 225 4.94 -7.86 17.06
C TRP A 225 4.87 -7.19 18.44
N ARG A 226 3.83 -7.49 19.23
CA ARG A 226 3.66 -6.95 20.58
C ARG A 226 4.55 -7.63 21.62
N VAL A 227 5.06 -8.84 21.34
CA VAL A 227 5.99 -9.55 22.24
C VAL A 227 7.45 -9.34 21.87
N VAL A 228 7.74 -8.80 20.68
CA VAL A 228 9.10 -8.54 20.20
C VAL A 228 9.64 -7.25 20.86
N ARG A 229 10.84 -7.33 21.46
CA ARG A 229 11.48 -6.21 22.16
C ARG A 229 11.89 -5.03 21.25
N PHE A 230 12.29 -5.34 20.02
CA PHE A 230 12.73 -4.38 18.99
C PHE A 230 12.00 -4.65 17.66
N PRO A 231 10.68 -4.41 17.59
CA PRO A 231 9.86 -4.88 16.49
C PRO A 231 10.25 -4.25 15.14
N ILE A 232 10.60 -2.96 15.13
CA ILE A 232 11.03 -2.26 13.91
C ILE A 232 12.36 -2.83 13.39
N VAL A 233 13.34 -3.08 14.26
CA VAL A 233 14.64 -3.64 13.87
C VAL A 233 14.45 -5.03 13.25
N LEU A 234 13.63 -5.87 13.87
CA LEU A 234 13.30 -7.19 13.33
C LEU A 234 12.57 -7.10 11.98
N ALA A 235 11.63 -6.17 11.82
CA ALA A 235 10.93 -5.95 10.56
C ALA A 235 11.87 -5.51 9.44
N VAL A 236 12.82 -4.61 9.74
CA VAL A 236 13.87 -4.19 8.79
C VAL A 236 14.78 -5.37 8.43
N ALA A 237 15.21 -6.17 9.41
CA ALA A 237 16.01 -7.36 9.16
C ALA A 237 15.28 -8.37 8.25
N ILE A 238 13.99 -8.60 8.47
CA ILE A 238 13.17 -9.46 7.59
C ILE A 238 13.04 -8.88 6.18
N SER A 239 12.81 -7.56 6.06
CA SER A 239 12.74 -6.88 4.76
C SER A 239 14.05 -7.01 3.96
N LEU A 240 15.20 -6.86 4.62
CA LEU A 240 16.52 -7.04 4.01
C LEU A 240 16.80 -8.51 3.66
N ALA A 241 16.43 -9.45 4.54
CA ALA A 241 16.59 -10.88 4.28
C ALA A 241 15.73 -11.33 3.11
N ALA A 242 14.48 -10.85 3.02
CA ALA A 242 13.58 -11.12 1.91
C ALA A 242 14.19 -10.71 0.56
N GLY A 243 14.85 -9.56 0.51
CA GLY A 243 15.51 -9.09 -0.70
C GLY A 243 16.80 -9.83 -1.07
N SER A 244 17.31 -10.73 -0.23
CA SER A 244 18.45 -11.61 -0.54
C SER A 244 18.05 -12.95 -1.15
N GLN A 245 16.75 -13.21 -1.24
CA GLN A 245 16.20 -14.48 -1.67
C GLN A 245 15.40 -14.28 -2.95
N GLN A 246 15.40 -15.29 -3.82
CA GLN A 246 14.45 -15.38 -4.92
C GLN A 246 13.11 -15.83 -4.34
N LEU A 247 12.21 -14.88 -4.14
CA LEU A 247 10.89 -15.14 -3.58
C LEU A 247 9.91 -15.47 -4.70
N THR A 248 9.05 -16.45 -4.46
CA THR A 248 7.95 -16.74 -5.40
C THR A 248 6.98 -15.57 -5.48
N GLU A 249 6.38 -15.35 -6.65
CA GLU A 249 5.31 -14.35 -6.82
C GLU A 249 4.04 -14.69 -6.03
N THR A 250 3.91 -15.95 -5.60
CA THR A 250 2.81 -16.45 -4.77
C THR A 250 2.57 -15.57 -3.54
N PHE A 251 1.34 -15.10 -3.39
CA PHE A 251 0.85 -14.17 -2.36
C PHE A 251 1.60 -12.85 -2.29
N GLU A 252 2.37 -12.49 -3.32
CA GLU A 252 3.15 -11.26 -3.36
C GLU A 252 4.14 -11.17 -2.19
N LEU A 253 4.81 -12.30 -1.91
CA LEU A 253 5.73 -12.47 -0.77
C LEU A 253 6.82 -11.40 -0.73
N GLY A 254 7.34 -10.99 -1.90
CA GLY A 254 8.29 -9.88 -2.00
C GLY A 254 7.75 -8.60 -1.36
N ARG A 255 6.57 -8.15 -1.80
CA ARG A 255 5.90 -6.96 -1.23
C ARG A 255 5.51 -7.16 0.22
N LEU A 256 5.00 -8.34 0.60
CA LEU A 256 4.62 -8.67 1.97
C LEU A 256 5.76 -8.44 2.96
N LEU A 257 6.95 -8.96 2.64
CA LEU A 257 8.10 -8.91 3.52
C LEU A 257 8.84 -7.58 3.42
N GLN A 258 8.99 -7.03 2.21
CA GLN A 258 9.73 -5.78 2.03
C GLN A 258 9.02 -4.56 2.61
N TYR A 259 7.67 -4.49 2.56
CA TYR A 259 6.89 -3.39 3.17
C TYR A 259 6.63 -3.55 4.68
N LEU A 260 6.97 -4.71 5.26
CA LEU A 260 6.76 -5.02 6.67
C LEU A 260 7.26 -3.93 7.66
N PRO A 261 8.42 -3.26 7.44
CA PRO A 261 8.89 -2.19 8.32
C PRO A 261 7.87 -1.06 8.48
N PHE A 262 7.14 -0.70 7.43
CA PHE A 262 6.14 0.37 7.50
C PHE A 262 4.92 -0.05 8.32
N PHE A 263 4.48 -1.31 8.19
CA PHE A 263 3.36 -1.85 8.97
C PHE A 263 3.70 -1.88 10.46
N VAL A 264 4.89 -2.37 10.79
CA VAL A 264 5.38 -2.48 12.16
C VAL A 264 5.68 -1.11 12.77
N LEU A 265 6.23 -0.18 11.99
CA LEU A 265 6.34 1.22 12.39
C LEU A 265 4.96 1.79 12.72
N GLY A 266 3.97 1.58 11.86
CA GLY A 266 2.57 1.96 12.09
C GLY A 266 2.00 1.46 13.41
N MET A 267 2.20 0.17 13.74
CA MET A 267 1.77 -0.39 15.03
C MET A 267 2.46 0.24 16.24
N SER A 268 3.69 0.73 16.05
CA SER A 268 4.48 1.40 17.08
C SER A 268 4.14 2.88 17.23
N LEU A 269 3.38 3.47 16.28
CA LEU A 269 2.97 4.87 16.35
C LEU A 269 1.81 5.09 17.33
N ARG A 270 1.93 6.18 18.08
CA ARG A 270 0.91 6.68 19.01
C ARG A 270 0.31 7.98 18.47
N ARG A 271 -0.80 8.43 19.07
CA ARG A 271 -1.52 9.63 18.62
C ARG A 271 -0.65 10.87 18.66
N GLU A 272 0.20 10.97 19.68
CA GLU A 272 1.10 12.10 19.91
C GLU A 272 2.03 12.32 18.70
N HIS A 273 2.55 11.25 18.10
CA HIS A 273 3.43 11.35 16.93
C HIS A 273 2.72 12.03 15.74
N PHE A 274 1.42 11.81 15.57
CA PHE A 274 0.64 12.52 14.55
C PHE A 274 0.42 13.98 14.93
N GLU A 275 0.18 14.30 16.20
CA GLU A 275 0.05 15.70 16.66
C GLU A 275 1.31 16.54 16.36
N TRP A 276 2.51 15.95 16.47
CA TRP A 276 3.75 16.64 16.05
C TRP A 276 3.71 17.06 14.58
N LEU A 277 3.20 16.21 13.70
CA LEU A 277 3.05 16.49 12.27
C LEU A 277 1.98 17.55 11.97
N ARG A 278 1.10 17.86 12.93
CA ARG A 278 0.07 18.90 12.78
C ARG A 278 0.58 20.31 13.03
N THR A 279 1.81 20.45 13.54
CA THR A 279 2.40 21.75 13.88
C THR A 279 2.72 22.58 12.63
N ARG A 280 2.70 23.91 12.77
CA ARG A 280 3.11 24.83 11.69
C ARG A 280 4.53 24.57 11.19
N TRP A 281 5.44 24.20 12.08
CA TRP A 281 6.84 23.95 11.76
C TRP A 281 7.02 22.66 10.97
N ALA A 282 6.29 21.59 11.31
CA ALA A 282 6.27 20.37 10.51
C ALA A 282 5.75 20.64 9.08
N ARG A 283 4.72 21.47 8.93
CA ARG A 283 4.21 21.89 7.60
C ARG A 283 5.23 22.68 6.79
N ILE A 284 5.91 23.62 7.43
CA ILE A 284 6.96 24.42 6.78
C ILE A 284 8.13 23.52 6.37
N ALA A 285 8.54 22.58 7.23
CA ALA A 285 9.61 21.61 6.94
C ALA A 285 9.21 20.57 5.88
N ALA A 286 7.92 20.24 5.74
CA ALA A 286 7.44 19.31 4.73
C ALA A 286 7.66 19.82 3.30
N VAL A 287 7.58 21.14 3.07
CA VAL A 287 7.77 21.74 1.74
C VAL A 287 9.18 21.49 1.18
N PRO A 288 10.29 21.86 1.85
CA PRO A 288 11.63 21.56 1.35
C PRO A 288 11.93 20.06 1.33
N VAL A 289 11.34 19.25 2.22
CA VAL A 289 11.47 17.78 2.17
C VAL A 289 10.88 17.22 0.88
N LEU A 290 9.65 17.61 0.52
CA LEU A 290 9.02 17.13 -0.72
C LEU A 290 9.69 17.73 -1.97
N ALA A 291 10.09 19.00 -1.92
CA ALA A 291 10.84 19.61 -3.02
C ALA A 291 12.20 18.94 -3.24
N GLY A 292 12.92 18.63 -2.16
CA GLY A 292 14.19 17.89 -2.21
C GLY A 292 13.99 16.46 -2.70
N ALA A 293 12.97 15.75 -2.21
CA ALA A 293 12.64 14.41 -2.68
C ALA A 293 12.26 14.38 -4.17
N PHE A 294 11.48 15.37 -4.63
CA PHE A 294 11.17 15.54 -6.06
C PHE A 294 12.41 15.85 -6.88
N TYR A 295 13.28 16.75 -6.41
CA TYR A 295 14.53 17.08 -7.08
C TYR A 295 15.43 15.84 -7.23
N LEU A 296 15.61 15.06 -6.15
CA LEU A 296 16.36 13.81 -6.21
C LEU A 296 15.70 12.82 -7.17
N ALA A 297 14.38 12.62 -7.08
CA ALA A 297 13.66 11.76 -8.02
C ALA A 297 13.84 12.22 -9.48
N TYR A 298 13.88 13.53 -9.74
CA TYR A 298 14.09 14.08 -11.08
C TYR A 298 15.50 13.84 -11.60
N VAL A 299 16.52 14.01 -10.75
CA VAL A 299 17.91 13.73 -11.09
C VAL A 299 18.13 12.24 -11.33
N PHE A 300 17.54 11.37 -10.50
CA PHE A 300 17.73 9.91 -10.57
C PHE A 300 16.78 9.19 -11.52
N ALA A 301 15.69 9.83 -11.96
CA ALA A 301 14.71 9.25 -12.88
C ALA A 301 15.29 8.51 -14.10
N PRO A 302 16.27 9.06 -14.84
CA PRO A 302 16.83 8.37 -16.01
C PRO A 302 17.80 7.22 -15.65
N MET A 303 18.20 7.09 -14.38
CA MET A 303 19.25 6.15 -13.94
C MET A 303 18.70 4.99 -13.09
N VAL A 304 17.46 5.09 -12.60
CA VAL A 304 16.90 4.16 -11.62
C VAL A 304 15.65 3.49 -12.19
N SER A 305 15.65 2.16 -12.18
CA SER A 305 14.48 1.37 -12.53
C SER A 305 13.31 1.64 -11.57
N VAL A 306 12.09 1.73 -12.10
CA VAL A 306 10.85 1.84 -11.31
C VAL A 306 10.65 0.63 -10.38
N GLU A 307 11.29 -0.49 -10.66
CA GLU A 307 11.21 -1.70 -9.83
C GLU A 307 11.67 -1.49 -8.39
N TRP A 308 12.59 -0.54 -8.15
CA TRP A 308 13.02 -0.16 -6.80
C TRP A 308 11.86 0.33 -5.93
N VAL A 309 10.92 1.09 -6.51
CA VAL A 309 9.78 1.66 -5.79
C VAL A 309 8.55 0.75 -5.77
N TYR A 310 8.60 -0.42 -6.41
CA TYR A 310 7.56 -1.46 -6.32
C TYR A 310 7.75 -2.42 -5.16
N TRP A 311 8.94 -2.44 -4.53
CA TRP A 311 9.26 -3.25 -3.35
C TRP A 311 8.95 -4.75 -3.50
N ARG A 312 9.08 -5.28 -4.72
CA ARG A 312 8.81 -6.69 -5.01
C ARG A 312 10.07 -7.51 -5.26
N LEU A 313 11.07 -6.93 -5.93
CA LEU A 313 12.27 -7.62 -6.38
C LEU A 313 13.38 -7.66 -5.32
N GLY A 314 14.17 -8.73 -5.34
CA GLY A 314 15.41 -8.90 -4.60
C GLY A 314 16.65 -8.32 -5.30
N ASN A 315 17.83 -8.52 -4.72
CA ASN A 315 19.09 -7.98 -5.25
C ASN A 315 19.48 -8.62 -6.59
N ASP A 316 19.26 -9.93 -6.75
CA ASP A 316 19.59 -10.65 -7.98
C ASP A 316 18.74 -10.16 -9.16
N GLU A 317 17.43 -9.99 -8.94
CA GLU A 317 16.47 -9.49 -9.94
C GLU A 317 16.65 -8.00 -10.27
N LEU A 318 17.36 -7.25 -9.42
CA LEU A 318 17.72 -5.85 -9.62
C LEU A 318 19.13 -5.67 -10.18
N ASP A 319 19.82 -6.77 -10.51
CA ASP A 319 21.19 -6.80 -11.03
C ASP A 319 22.20 -6.04 -10.14
N VAL A 320 22.05 -6.16 -8.81
CA VAL A 320 22.94 -5.52 -7.83
C VAL A 320 23.46 -6.49 -6.77
N THR A 321 24.65 -6.20 -6.25
CA THR A 321 25.19 -6.95 -5.11
C THR A 321 24.34 -6.71 -3.85
N TYR A 322 24.25 -7.73 -2.98
CA TYR A 322 23.49 -7.63 -1.74
C TYR A 322 23.88 -6.43 -0.85
N PRO A 323 25.18 -6.08 -0.65
CA PRO A 323 25.54 -4.91 0.15
C PRO A 323 25.00 -3.59 -0.44
N VAL A 324 25.03 -3.45 -1.77
CA VAL A 324 24.45 -2.28 -2.46
C VAL A 324 22.94 -2.25 -2.26
N PHE A 325 22.27 -3.39 -2.49
CA PHE A 325 20.83 -3.52 -2.24
C PHE A 325 20.46 -3.12 -0.81
N ALA A 326 21.15 -3.67 0.18
CA ALA A 326 20.86 -3.41 1.59
C ALA A 326 21.08 -1.93 1.95
N GLY A 327 22.17 -1.32 1.47
CA GLY A 327 22.45 0.10 1.67
C GLY A 327 21.37 1.00 1.05
N VAL A 328 21.01 0.75 -0.21
CA VAL A 328 19.95 1.49 -0.91
C VAL A 328 18.60 1.29 -0.23
N LYS A 329 18.25 0.06 0.17
CA LYS A 329 16.99 -0.22 0.86
C LYS A 329 16.88 0.47 2.21
N LEU A 330 17.94 0.51 3.00
CA LEU A 330 17.94 1.26 4.28
C LEU A 330 17.73 2.76 4.06
N LEU A 331 18.42 3.34 3.07
CA LEU A 331 18.21 4.74 2.68
C LEU A 331 16.79 4.99 2.20
N GLN A 332 16.26 4.10 1.35
CA GLN A 332 14.91 4.18 0.81
C GLN A 332 13.85 4.08 1.92
N LEU A 333 14.00 3.16 2.87
CA LEU A 333 13.12 3.05 4.04
C LEU A 333 13.09 4.36 4.84
N ALA A 334 14.25 4.93 5.16
CA ALA A 334 14.34 6.18 5.90
C ALA A 334 13.74 7.37 5.12
N ALA A 335 14.07 7.48 3.83
CA ALA A 335 13.55 8.51 2.95
C ALA A 335 12.02 8.40 2.79
N THR A 336 11.48 7.19 2.61
CA THR A 336 10.04 6.95 2.55
C THR A 336 9.35 7.38 3.84
N VAL A 337 9.86 7.04 5.02
CA VAL A 337 9.27 7.49 6.29
C VAL A 337 9.24 9.02 6.38
N LEU A 338 10.31 9.68 5.95
CA LEU A 338 10.39 11.15 5.93
C LEU A 338 9.37 11.76 4.95
N VAL A 339 9.24 11.20 3.74
CA VAL A 339 8.26 11.65 2.73
C VAL A 339 6.83 11.40 3.21
N ILE A 340 6.53 10.25 3.83
CA ILE A 340 5.22 9.98 4.45
C ILE A 340 4.92 11.04 5.50
N ALA A 341 5.86 11.33 6.40
CA ALA A 341 5.68 12.34 7.45
C ALA A 341 5.40 13.73 6.85
N ALA A 342 6.11 14.11 5.80
CA ALA A 342 5.91 15.37 5.09
C ALA A 342 4.53 15.44 4.41
N VAL A 343 4.10 14.37 3.73
CA VAL A 343 2.75 14.29 3.14
C VAL A 343 1.69 14.42 4.23
N ILE A 344 1.78 13.66 5.32
CA ILE A 344 0.82 13.72 6.44
C ILE A 344 0.76 15.12 7.07
N ALA A 345 1.91 15.80 7.19
CA ALA A 345 1.97 17.14 7.77
C ALA A 345 1.22 18.19 6.92
N LEU A 346 1.30 18.09 5.59
CA LEU A 346 0.60 18.99 4.67
C LEU A 346 -0.90 18.73 4.56
N VAL A 347 -1.37 17.54 4.95
CA VAL A 347 -2.80 17.22 4.94
C VAL A 347 -3.55 18.08 5.98
N PRO A 348 -4.69 18.71 5.60
CA PRO A 348 -5.50 19.50 6.52
C PRO A 348 -5.92 18.72 7.77
N THR A 349 -5.73 19.34 8.94
CA THR A 349 -6.04 18.71 10.25
C THR A 349 -7.48 18.92 10.70
N ARG A 350 -8.11 19.99 10.20
CA ARG A 350 -9.52 20.30 10.45
C ARG A 350 -10.44 19.34 9.71
N ARG A 351 -11.63 19.13 10.27
CA ARG A 351 -12.73 18.45 9.57
C ARG A 351 -13.07 19.21 8.31
N LEU A 352 -12.94 18.55 7.17
CA LEU A 352 -13.34 19.04 5.87
C LEU A 352 -14.46 18.11 5.40
N PRO A 353 -15.73 18.56 5.34
CA PRO A 353 -16.86 17.65 5.20
C PRO A 353 -16.72 16.69 4.02
N ILE A 354 -16.22 17.19 2.89
CA ILE A 354 -16.01 16.41 1.66
C ILE A 354 -14.83 15.43 1.82
N LEU A 355 -13.63 15.92 2.14
CA LEU A 355 -12.42 15.09 2.25
C LEU A 355 -12.53 14.05 3.38
N THR A 356 -13.04 14.46 4.54
CA THR A 356 -13.19 13.59 5.71
C THR A 356 -14.24 12.51 5.45
N ALA A 357 -15.37 12.84 4.79
CA ALA A 357 -16.38 11.86 4.44
C ALA A 357 -15.87 10.85 3.41
N PHE A 358 -15.15 11.29 2.36
CA PHE A 358 -14.64 10.37 1.35
C PHE A 358 -13.45 9.55 1.84
N GLY A 359 -12.61 10.08 2.73
CA GLY A 359 -11.56 9.32 3.39
C GLY A 359 -12.08 8.10 4.14
N ALA A 360 -13.31 8.19 4.65
CA ALA A 360 -13.97 7.09 5.35
C ALA A 360 -14.32 5.89 4.48
N VAL A 361 -14.48 6.11 3.18
CA VAL A 361 -14.93 5.14 2.18
C VAL A 361 -13.89 4.95 1.09
N SER A 362 -12.63 5.29 1.37
CA SER A 362 -11.47 5.17 0.47
C SER A 362 -11.29 3.76 -0.11
N MET A 363 -11.77 2.71 0.59
CA MET A 363 -11.75 1.34 0.08
C MET A 363 -12.53 1.17 -1.24
N PHE A 364 -13.59 1.95 -1.48
CA PHE A 364 -14.34 1.90 -2.74
C PHE A 364 -13.48 2.37 -3.91
N ALA A 365 -12.83 3.53 -3.78
CA ALA A 365 -11.90 4.01 -4.80
C ALA A 365 -10.74 3.04 -5.00
N TYR A 366 -10.18 2.49 -3.92
CA TYR A 366 -9.10 1.49 -4.00
C TYR A 366 -9.46 0.24 -4.80
N LEU A 367 -10.64 -0.33 -4.62
CA LEU A 367 -11.00 -1.55 -5.35
C LEU A 367 -11.50 -1.26 -6.77
N LEU A 368 -12.27 -0.19 -6.95
CA LEU A 368 -12.95 0.08 -8.22
C LEU A 368 -12.09 0.82 -9.24
N HIS A 369 -11.09 1.60 -8.82
CA HIS A 369 -10.26 2.34 -9.78
C HIS A 369 -9.49 1.41 -10.71
N GLY A 370 -9.16 0.20 -10.26
CA GLY A 370 -8.41 -0.73 -11.07
C GLY A 370 -9.16 -1.13 -12.35
N PHE A 371 -10.48 -1.38 -12.26
CA PHE A 371 -11.29 -1.65 -13.45
C PHE A 371 -11.27 -0.50 -14.44
N VAL A 372 -11.32 0.75 -13.95
CA VAL A 372 -11.29 1.94 -14.80
C VAL A 372 -9.92 2.11 -15.46
N ALA A 373 -8.84 1.95 -14.70
CA ALA A 373 -7.50 2.16 -15.18
C ALA A 373 -7.04 1.05 -16.15
N LYS A 374 -7.39 -0.22 -15.91
CA LYS A 374 -7.16 -1.31 -16.88
C LYS A 374 -8.08 -1.22 -18.09
N GLY A 375 -9.35 -0.85 -17.91
CA GLY A 375 -10.25 -0.59 -19.04
C GLY A 375 -9.75 0.55 -19.93
N ALA A 376 -9.21 1.62 -19.36
CA ALA A 376 -8.59 2.70 -20.14
C ALA A 376 -7.39 2.20 -20.97
N GLU A 377 -6.57 1.32 -20.39
CA GLU A 377 -5.45 0.68 -21.09
C GLU A 377 -5.95 -0.20 -22.26
N TRP A 378 -6.86 -1.14 -22.00
CA TRP A 378 -7.36 -2.08 -23.00
C TRP A 378 -8.18 -1.45 -24.12
N TRP A 379 -8.89 -0.35 -23.85
CA TRP A 379 -9.69 0.35 -24.85
C TRP A 379 -8.94 1.50 -25.54
N GLY A 380 -7.61 1.52 -25.46
CA GLY A 380 -6.77 2.43 -26.23
C GLY A 380 -6.88 3.91 -25.82
N PHE A 381 -7.28 4.20 -24.58
CA PHE A 381 -7.39 5.60 -24.10
C PHE A 381 -6.05 6.33 -24.20
N TYR A 382 -4.95 5.63 -23.92
CA TYR A 382 -3.60 6.20 -23.96
C TYR A 382 -3.03 6.34 -25.36
N ASP A 383 -3.63 5.75 -26.39
CA ASP A 383 -3.18 5.85 -27.78
C ASP A 383 -3.48 7.22 -28.38
N HIS A 384 -4.37 7.99 -27.75
CA HIS A 384 -4.76 9.29 -28.24
C HIS A 384 -3.62 10.32 -28.07
N PRO A 385 -3.13 10.98 -29.14
CA PRO A 385 -1.93 11.83 -29.09
C PRO A 385 -1.98 12.96 -28.07
N PHE A 386 -3.18 13.49 -27.78
CA PHE A 386 -3.38 14.52 -26.75
C PHE A 386 -2.85 14.09 -25.36
N ILE A 387 -2.96 12.82 -25.01
CA ILE A 387 -2.55 12.27 -23.71
C ILE A 387 -1.04 12.41 -23.51
N HIS A 388 -0.26 12.39 -24.59
CA HIS A 388 1.19 12.56 -24.59
C HIS A 388 1.65 14.04 -24.60
N THR A 389 0.76 14.98 -24.27
CA THR A 389 1.10 16.39 -24.09
C THR A 389 1.13 16.77 -22.61
N HIS A 390 1.81 17.85 -22.24
CA HIS A 390 1.78 18.36 -20.86
C HIS A 390 0.35 18.70 -20.39
N LEU A 391 -0.50 19.17 -21.31
CA LEU A 391 -1.91 19.42 -21.04
C LEU A 391 -2.68 18.11 -20.85
N GLY A 392 -2.38 17.08 -21.66
CA GLY A 392 -2.92 15.73 -21.50
C GLY A 392 -2.60 15.13 -20.14
N ILE A 393 -1.33 15.19 -19.70
CA ILE A 393 -0.90 14.76 -18.37
C ILE A 393 -1.68 15.50 -17.27
N ALA A 394 -1.84 16.83 -17.40
CA ALA A 394 -2.61 17.62 -16.44
C ALA A 394 -4.09 17.21 -16.40
N VAL A 395 -4.70 16.97 -17.56
CA VAL A 395 -6.09 16.48 -17.68
C VAL A 395 -6.25 15.10 -17.07
N VAL A 396 -5.34 14.16 -17.33
CA VAL A 396 -5.37 12.81 -16.72
C VAL A 396 -5.20 12.90 -15.21
N THR A 397 -4.33 13.79 -14.72
CA THR A 397 -4.12 14.01 -13.29
C THR A 397 -5.39 14.54 -12.60
N LEU A 398 -5.99 15.59 -13.15
CA LEU A 398 -7.24 16.16 -12.63
C LEU A 398 -8.41 15.17 -12.77
N GLY A 399 -8.47 14.46 -13.89
CA GLY A 399 -9.44 13.40 -14.15
C GLY A 399 -9.33 12.25 -13.15
N SER A 400 -8.11 11.86 -12.76
CA SER A 400 -7.86 10.83 -11.73
C SER A 400 -8.33 11.27 -10.35
N VAL A 401 -8.11 12.53 -9.99
CA VAL A 401 -8.63 13.11 -8.73
C VAL A 401 -10.16 13.14 -8.77
N ALA A 402 -10.75 13.61 -9.87
CA ALA A 402 -12.21 13.62 -10.06
C ALA A 402 -12.80 12.20 -10.00
N LEU A 403 -12.15 11.23 -10.65
CA LEU A 403 -12.51 9.81 -10.59
C LEU A 403 -12.50 9.30 -9.15
N THR A 404 -11.51 9.68 -8.35
CA THR A 404 -11.47 9.32 -6.92
C THR A 404 -12.71 9.83 -6.17
N PHE A 405 -13.13 11.08 -6.42
CA PHE A 405 -14.36 11.62 -5.84
C PHE A 405 -15.61 10.86 -6.32
N VAL A 406 -15.69 10.53 -7.60
CA VAL A 406 -16.81 9.77 -8.19
C VAL A 406 -16.89 8.38 -7.58
N LEU A 407 -15.78 7.66 -7.47
CA LEU A 407 -15.74 6.31 -6.91
C LEU A 407 -16.07 6.27 -5.41
N CYS A 408 -15.80 7.37 -4.69
CA CYS A 408 -16.21 7.50 -3.30
C CYS A 408 -17.65 8.06 -3.13
N SER A 409 -18.36 8.39 -4.21
CA SER A 409 -19.70 9.00 -4.14
C SER A 409 -20.77 8.04 -3.58
N PRO A 410 -21.85 8.55 -2.95
CA PRO A 410 -22.92 7.71 -2.40
C PRO A 410 -23.56 6.73 -3.41
N PRO A 411 -23.82 7.10 -4.68
CA PRO A 411 -24.37 6.17 -5.66
C PRO A 411 -23.48 4.94 -5.90
N VAL A 412 -22.16 5.16 -6.05
CA VAL A 412 -21.18 4.08 -6.22
C VAL A 412 -21.13 3.21 -4.97
N GLN A 413 -21.17 3.83 -3.78
CA GLN A 413 -21.20 3.09 -2.53
C GLN A 413 -22.41 2.16 -2.43
N VAL A 414 -23.61 2.64 -2.79
CA VAL A 414 -24.82 1.81 -2.79
C VAL A 414 -24.67 0.65 -3.77
N LEU A 415 -24.26 0.95 -5.00
CA LEU A 415 -24.14 -0.04 -6.08
C LEU A 415 -23.13 -1.15 -5.80
N PHE A 416 -21.98 -0.81 -5.19
CA PHE A 416 -20.88 -1.74 -4.94
C PHE A 416 -20.71 -2.13 -3.46
N SER A 417 -21.65 -1.76 -2.59
CA SER A 417 -21.60 -2.11 -1.16
C SER A 417 -21.53 -3.62 -0.93
N TRP A 418 -22.16 -4.42 -1.79
CA TRP A 418 -22.13 -5.88 -1.72
C TRP A 418 -20.73 -6.45 -1.94
N ALA A 419 -19.90 -5.81 -2.76
CA ALA A 419 -18.55 -6.25 -3.06
C ALA A 419 -17.53 -5.72 -2.04
N VAL A 420 -17.62 -4.43 -1.69
CA VAL A 420 -16.63 -3.76 -0.83
C VAL A 420 -16.91 -4.00 0.66
N GLN A 421 -18.18 -4.15 1.05
CA GLN A 421 -18.60 -4.33 2.45
C GLN A 421 -19.69 -5.42 2.58
N PRO A 422 -19.40 -6.67 2.17
CA PRO A 422 -20.38 -7.74 2.17
C PRO A 422 -21.00 -7.95 3.56
N LYS A 423 -22.33 -8.13 3.62
CA LYS A 423 -23.04 -8.48 4.85
C LYS A 423 -23.02 -10.00 5.01
N LEU A 424 -22.09 -10.51 5.81
CA LEU A 424 -21.88 -11.95 6.04
C LEU A 424 -22.57 -12.48 7.32
N ASP A 425 -23.59 -11.76 7.78
CA ASP A 425 -24.20 -11.98 9.10
C ASP A 425 -24.86 -13.38 9.24
N GLY A 426 -25.23 -14.03 8.13
CA GLY A 426 -25.79 -15.39 8.11
C GLY A 426 -24.79 -16.54 7.91
N TRP A 427 -23.54 -16.25 7.52
CA TRP A 427 -22.52 -17.27 7.21
C TRP A 427 -21.50 -17.45 8.34
N MET A 428 -21.41 -16.47 9.24
CA MET A 428 -20.54 -16.52 10.41
C MET A 428 -21.33 -17.03 11.60
N ARG A 429 -20.79 -17.97 12.37
CA ARG A 429 -21.44 -18.44 13.61
C ARG A 429 -21.83 -17.25 14.47
N GLY A 430 -23.13 -17.12 14.74
CA GLY A 430 -23.68 -16.08 15.60
C GLY A 430 -23.01 -16.17 16.97
N GLY A 431 -22.49 -15.04 17.45
CA GLY A 431 -22.00 -14.95 18.81
C GLY A 431 -23.18 -14.91 19.76
N ALA A 432 -23.83 -16.05 19.98
CA ALA A 432 -24.80 -16.25 21.05
C ALA A 432 -24.10 -16.94 22.23
N ALA A 433 -23.05 -16.30 22.76
CA ALA A 433 -22.38 -16.67 24.00
C ALA A 433 -21.39 -15.54 24.34
N ASP A 434 -21.93 -14.46 24.91
CA ASP A 434 -21.26 -13.44 25.74
C ASP A 434 -22.25 -12.27 25.85
N ARG A 435 -23.30 -12.49 26.64
CA ARG A 435 -24.11 -11.42 27.22
C ARG A 435 -23.73 -11.30 28.69
#